data_AF-A0A6B3BEH7-F1
#
_entry.id   AF-A0A6B3BEH7-F1
#
_cell.length_a   1.000
_cell.length_b   1.000
_cell.length_c   1.000
_cell.angle_alpha   90.00
_cell.angle_beta   90.00
_cell.angle_gamma   90.00
#
_symmetry.space_group_name_H-M   'P 1'
#
loop_
_entity.id
_entity.type
_entity.pdbx_description
1 polymer ?
#
loop_
_entity_poly.entity_id
_entity_poly.type
_entity_poly.pdbx_seq_one_letter_code
_entity_poly.pdbx_strand_id
1 'polypeptide(L)'
;MLVAPDPVEAAEEVHRRLDALDPPVRHRTVRLLLTGVPVENEERARALARTLVRAGTSYLAVCTGLALLTDLGEPQDVPYLWTLGRLRTLVRPVVHALDALDRPAGALLELRSHQGPAVFRPLLAALYAGDRTAVRKRLVALPDDLGPEVVRRVAEAFRLADLPAEVPGLPAREGAALIARTGRLLFLMTSLRDYQPEILSYPDAPRVYEAFARGAGLLPPTLDHHALLLSAVQELSTGPAVLHDWGSGRREAALAELTAVLRRPEWRTVPDGEGDDDAGVRRRAAWVRRTRAQVLDPPRSPGARLRIAVHERDPGDPATVEARVLVDGRPLVPDYFGRGPTGSPEELLFPGTLRAAAEPREVRLAEAYCAEGCCGALYVTVRRDGEQVVWSGWRCPVPPGGTREMPELRFDAAAYDAEIARAEGDESWMWPARRTGRLIADGLRGRPDLLARWNIRFDWAGTAFRDPDETLVSLLYDVEEGHVRQLLWSIPEDGTPPEDRAAAALRRLEEADPRTYGR
;
A
#
# COMPACT_ATOMS: atom_id res chain seq x y z
N MET A 1 -15.19 -36.94 0.24
CA MET A 1 -15.55 -36.84 1.67
C MET A 1 -17.06 -36.62 1.90
N LEU A 2 -17.91 -36.70 0.85
CA LEU A 2 -19.36 -36.41 0.92
C LEU A 2 -20.25 -37.65 0.63
N VAL A 3 -19.70 -38.85 0.81
CA VAL A 3 -20.37 -40.12 0.41
C VAL A 3 -21.20 -40.72 1.55
N ALA A 4 -20.93 -40.37 2.81
CA ALA A 4 -21.70 -40.85 3.96
C ALA A 4 -23.08 -40.14 4.03
N PRO A 5 -24.19 -40.86 4.31
CA PRO A 5 -25.52 -40.26 4.34
C PRO A 5 -25.74 -39.30 5.53
N ASP A 6 -25.04 -39.56 6.65
CA ASP A 6 -25.17 -38.82 7.90
C ASP A 6 -24.00 -37.82 8.07
N PRO A 7 -24.27 -36.52 8.27
CA PRO A 7 -23.23 -35.53 8.55
C PRO A 7 -22.42 -35.81 9.83
N VAL A 8 -22.96 -36.58 10.79
CA VAL A 8 -22.24 -36.99 12.01
C VAL A 8 -21.19 -38.05 11.70
N GLU A 9 -21.56 -39.12 11.00
CA GLU A 9 -20.62 -40.15 10.55
C GLU A 9 -19.52 -39.56 9.64
N ALA A 10 -19.91 -38.64 8.75
CA ALA A 10 -18.97 -37.91 7.91
C ALA A 10 -17.98 -37.06 8.73
N ALA A 11 -18.45 -36.42 9.81
CA ALA A 11 -17.59 -35.65 10.70
C ALA A 11 -16.60 -36.53 11.47
N GLU A 12 -17.03 -37.70 11.95
CA GLU A 12 -16.14 -38.68 12.60
C GLU A 12 -15.05 -39.20 11.65
N GLU A 13 -15.41 -39.45 10.38
CA GLU A 13 -14.44 -39.83 9.34
C GLU A 13 -13.41 -38.72 9.08
N VAL A 14 -13.87 -37.46 9.00
CA VAL A 14 -12.97 -36.30 8.85
C VAL A 14 -11.99 -36.22 10.03
N HIS A 15 -12.49 -36.37 11.26
CA HIS A 15 -11.67 -36.42 12.46
C HIS A 15 -10.57 -37.47 12.36
N ARG A 16 -10.95 -38.72 12.07
CA ARG A 16 -10.03 -39.84 12.00
C ARG A 16 -8.93 -39.62 10.95
N ARG A 17 -9.30 -39.04 9.80
CA ARG A 17 -8.34 -38.75 8.72
C ARG A 17 -7.39 -37.61 9.08
N LEU A 18 -7.88 -36.54 9.70
CA LEU A 18 -7.04 -35.42 10.11
C LEU A 18 -6.04 -35.86 11.19
N ASP A 19 -6.47 -36.70 12.14
CA ASP A 19 -5.62 -37.23 13.20
C ASP A 19 -4.55 -38.23 12.67
N ALA A 20 -4.79 -38.82 11.50
CA ALA A 20 -3.85 -39.73 10.84
C ALA A 20 -2.81 -39.02 9.94
N LEU A 21 -2.88 -37.69 9.78
CA LEU A 21 -1.93 -36.94 8.95
C LEU A 21 -0.59 -36.74 9.67
N ASP A 22 0.50 -37.19 9.02
CA ASP A 22 1.88 -36.98 9.46
C ASP A 22 2.71 -36.35 8.33
N PRO A 23 3.25 -35.12 8.48
CA PRO A 23 3.15 -34.25 9.66
C PRO A 23 1.77 -33.60 9.83
N PRO A 24 1.41 -33.15 11.05
CA PRO A 24 0.13 -32.50 11.32
C PRO A 24 -0.02 -31.22 10.49
N VAL A 25 -1.17 -31.10 9.82
CA VAL A 25 -1.47 -29.98 8.94
C VAL A 25 -1.90 -28.76 9.76
N ARG A 26 -1.37 -27.56 9.42
CA ARG A 26 -1.78 -26.31 10.06
C ARG A 26 -3.12 -25.82 9.47
N HIS A 27 -3.94 -25.11 10.25
CA HIS A 27 -5.26 -24.62 9.77
C HIS A 27 -5.17 -23.80 8.47
N ARG A 28 -4.09 -23.01 8.28
CA ARG A 28 -3.87 -22.22 7.06
C ARG A 28 -3.77 -23.12 5.83
N THR A 29 -3.12 -24.27 5.97
CA THR A 29 -3.00 -25.27 4.90
C THR A 29 -4.33 -25.97 4.65
N VAL A 30 -5.08 -26.33 5.70
CA VAL A 30 -6.45 -26.88 5.55
C VAL A 30 -7.34 -25.93 4.75
N ARG A 31 -7.31 -24.63 5.06
CA ARG A 31 -8.07 -23.63 4.29
C ARG A 31 -7.66 -23.62 2.83
N LEU A 32 -6.36 -23.51 2.54
CA LEU A 32 -5.85 -23.47 1.17
C LEU A 32 -6.21 -24.72 0.35
N LEU A 33 -6.31 -25.88 0.99
CA LEU A 33 -6.69 -27.13 0.33
C LEU A 33 -8.19 -27.24 0.05
N LEU A 34 -9.03 -26.54 0.84
CA LEU A 34 -10.49 -26.62 0.72
C LEU A 34 -11.07 -25.49 -0.12
N THR A 35 -10.40 -24.34 -0.19
CA THR A 35 -10.84 -23.20 -1.00
C THR A 35 -10.97 -23.61 -2.47
N GLY A 36 -12.16 -23.43 -3.04
CA GLY A 36 -12.43 -23.73 -4.46
C GLY A 36 -12.57 -25.21 -4.79
N VAL A 37 -12.63 -26.11 -3.80
CA VAL A 37 -12.95 -27.52 -4.04
C VAL A 37 -14.41 -27.63 -4.48
N PRO A 38 -14.72 -28.21 -5.66
CA PRO A 38 -16.10 -28.38 -6.09
C PRO A 38 -16.85 -29.32 -5.15
N VAL A 39 -18.04 -28.88 -4.73
CA VAL A 39 -18.90 -29.62 -3.81
C VAL A 39 -20.09 -30.17 -4.59
N GLU A 40 -20.20 -31.49 -4.71
CA GLU A 40 -21.28 -32.14 -5.46
C GLU A 40 -22.68 -31.95 -4.83
N ASN A 41 -22.73 -31.76 -3.52
CA ASN A 41 -23.97 -31.48 -2.78
C ASN A 41 -23.71 -30.45 -1.67
N GLU A 42 -24.02 -29.19 -1.98
CA GLU A 42 -23.80 -28.05 -1.07
C GLU A 42 -24.56 -28.18 0.24
N GLU A 43 -25.79 -28.70 0.22
CA GLU A 43 -26.62 -28.85 1.43
C GLU A 43 -25.98 -29.85 2.42
N ARG A 44 -25.51 -30.99 1.91
CA ARG A 44 -24.81 -32.00 2.71
C ARG A 44 -23.48 -31.48 3.23
N ALA A 45 -22.71 -30.79 2.39
CA ALA A 45 -21.44 -30.21 2.81
C ALA A 45 -21.62 -29.12 3.88
N ARG A 46 -22.68 -28.31 3.77
CA ARG A 46 -23.08 -27.33 4.77
C ARG A 46 -23.49 -28.00 6.08
N ALA A 47 -24.26 -29.09 6.04
CA ALA A 47 -24.64 -29.86 7.21
C ALA A 47 -23.41 -30.48 7.92
N LEU A 48 -22.48 -31.05 7.15
CA LEU A 48 -21.19 -31.53 7.66
C LEU A 48 -20.37 -30.40 8.29
N ALA A 49 -20.24 -29.26 7.60
CA ALA A 49 -19.51 -28.10 8.09
C ALA A 49 -20.07 -27.61 9.43
N ARG A 50 -21.39 -27.47 9.54
CA ARG A 50 -22.09 -27.12 10.80
C ARG A 50 -21.83 -28.16 11.89
N THR A 51 -21.82 -29.45 11.56
CA THR A 51 -21.56 -30.52 12.52
C THR A 51 -20.12 -30.46 13.04
N LEU A 52 -19.13 -30.32 12.16
CA LEU A 52 -17.72 -30.16 12.53
C LEU A 52 -17.49 -28.90 13.40
N VAL A 53 -18.17 -27.81 13.10
CA VAL A 53 -18.06 -26.55 13.84
C VAL A 53 -18.74 -26.59 15.21
N ARG A 54 -19.80 -27.40 15.36
CA ARG A 54 -20.62 -27.49 16.58
C ARG A 54 -20.23 -28.62 17.53
N ALA A 55 -19.90 -29.77 16.98
CA ALA A 55 -19.63 -31.00 17.72
C ALA A 55 -18.17 -31.46 17.60
N GLY A 56 -17.34 -30.79 16.79
CA GLY A 56 -15.95 -31.16 16.61
C GLY A 56 -15.15 -31.08 17.90
N THR A 57 -14.46 -32.17 18.25
CA THR A 57 -13.65 -32.27 19.48
C THR A 57 -12.18 -31.90 19.29
N SER A 58 -11.73 -31.66 18.05
CA SER A 58 -10.35 -31.28 17.73
C SER A 58 -10.28 -29.92 17.03
N TYR A 59 -9.17 -29.21 17.22
CA TYR A 59 -8.93 -27.91 16.59
C TYR A 59 -9.02 -27.98 15.06
N LEU A 60 -8.42 -29.00 14.45
CA LEU A 60 -8.41 -29.15 12.99
C LEU A 60 -9.78 -29.50 12.42
N ALA A 61 -10.59 -30.30 13.11
CA ALA A 61 -11.95 -30.59 12.68
C ALA A 61 -12.82 -29.33 12.70
N VAL A 62 -12.74 -28.54 13.77
CA VAL A 62 -13.44 -27.24 13.85
C VAL A 62 -12.95 -26.30 12.75
N CYS A 63 -11.62 -26.18 12.53
CA CYS A 63 -11.08 -25.36 11.44
C CYS A 63 -11.48 -25.85 10.05
N THR A 64 -11.65 -27.16 9.84
CA THR A 64 -12.13 -27.75 8.59
C THR A 64 -13.57 -27.33 8.34
N GLY A 65 -14.43 -27.47 9.35
CA GLY A 65 -15.80 -26.99 9.24
C GLY A 65 -15.89 -25.47 9.03
N LEU A 66 -15.05 -24.67 9.68
CA LEU A 66 -14.97 -23.23 9.46
C LEU A 66 -14.54 -22.87 8.03
N ALA A 67 -13.56 -23.59 7.48
CA ALA A 67 -13.11 -23.39 6.10
C ALA A 67 -14.21 -23.75 5.08
N LEU A 68 -15.01 -24.78 5.34
CA LEU A 68 -16.17 -25.10 4.50
C LEU A 68 -17.27 -24.03 4.60
N LEU A 69 -17.52 -23.49 5.80
CA LEU A 69 -18.50 -22.41 5.99
C LEU A 69 -18.08 -21.08 5.34
N THR A 70 -16.80 -20.89 4.98
CA THR A 70 -16.37 -19.72 4.20
C THR A 70 -17.12 -19.64 2.86
N ASP A 71 -17.31 -20.77 2.17
CA ASP A 71 -17.97 -20.81 0.87
C ASP A 71 -19.46 -21.21 0.97
N LEU A 72 -19.82 -22.00 1.99
CA LEU A 72 -21.17 -22.60 2.11
C LEU A 72 -22.04 -21.97 3.19
N GLY A 73 -21.50 -21.11 4.05
CA GLY A 73 -22.22 -20.58 5.20
C GLY A 73 -23.39 -19.66 4.80
N GLU A 74 -24.32 -19.50 5.72
CA GLU A 74 -25.50 -18.64 5.54
C GLU A 74 -25.59 -17.62 6.69
N PRO A 75 -26.40 -16.54 6.57
CA PRO A 75 -26.51 -15.53 7.63
C PRO A 75 -26.87 -16.09 9.02
N GLN A 76 -27.61 -17.21 9.10
CA GLN A 76 -27.93 -17.85 10.38
C GLN A 76 -26.73 -18.47 11.11
N ASP A 77 -25.59 -18.66 10.42
CA ASP A 77 -24.38 -19.21 11.04
C ASP A 77 -23.58 -18.13 11.80
N VAL A 78 -23.79 -16.84 11.49
CA VAL A 78 -23.05 -15.70 12.07
C VAL A 78 -23.11 -15.65 13.61
N PRO A 79 -24.26 -15.77 14.29
CA PRO A 79 -24.31 -15.70 15.76
C PRO A 79 -23.50 -16.81 16.44
N TYR A 80 -23.46 -18.00 15.83
CA TYR A 80 -22.69 -19.13 16.33
C TYR A 80 -21.19 -18.89 16.16
N LEU A 81 -20.78 -18.49 14.95
CA LEU A 81 -19.39 -18.15 14.63
C LEU A 81 -18.87 -17.06 15.56
N TRP A 82 -19.66 -16.01 15.79
CA TRP A 82 -19.34 -14.94 16.73
C TRP A 82 -19.06 -15.44 18.16
N THR A 83 -19.85 -16.42 18.63
CA THR A 83 -19.64 -17.04 19.95
C THR A 83 -18.35 -17.84 19.99
N LEU A 84 -18.10 -18.65 18.96
CA LEU A 84 -16.90 -19.46 18.82
C LEU A 84 -15.63 -18.59 18.75
N GLY A 85 -15.72 -17.45 18.07
CA GLY A 85 -14.65 -16.46 17.93
C GLY A 85 -14.17 -15.86 19.25
N ARG A 86 -14.93 -16.01 20.35
CA ARG A 86 -14.48 -15.59 21.69
C ARG A 86 -13.38 -16.49 22.25
N LEU A 87 -13.19 -17.69 21.69
CA LEU A 87 -12.10 -18.58 22.04
C LEU A 87 -10.82 -18.14 21.35
N ARG A 88 -9.81 -17.75 22.13
CA ARG A 88 -8.55 -17.14 21.64
C ARG A 88 -7.88 -17.93 20.51
N THR A 89 -7.95 -19.26 20.55
CA THR A 89 -7.37 -20.16 19.55
C THR A 89 -8.12 -20.17 18.21
N LEU A 90 -9.41 -19.82 18.23
CA LEU A 90 -10.31 -19.88 17.07
C LEU A 90 -10.63 -18.52 16.46
N VAL A 91 -10.24 -17.41 17.09
CA VAL A 91 -10.43 -16.04 16.58
C VAL A 91 -10.10 -15.95 15.09
N ARG A 92 -8.87 -16.27 14.69
CA ARG A 92 -8.42 -16.08 13.30
C ARG A 92 -9.15 -16.97 12.28
N PRO A 93 -9.33 -18.29 12.52
CA PRO A 93 -10.20 -19.13 11.69
C PRO A 93 -11.64 -18.61 11.58
N VAL A 94 -12.22 -18.12 12.67
CA VAL A 94 -13.59 -17.58 12.70
C VAL A 94 -13.68 -16.26 11.94
N VAL A 95 -12.74 -15.33 12.15
CA VAL A 95 -12.68 -14.06 11.40
C VAL A 95 -12.62 -14.35 9.91
N HIS A 96 -11.83 -15.33 9.46
CA HIS A 96 -11.79 -15.70 8.05
C HIS A 96 -13.13 -16.23 7.51
N ALA A 97 -13.88 -17.02 8.29
CA ALA A 97 -15.23 -17.45 7.88
C ALA A 97 -16.22 -16.26 7.87
N LEU A 98 -16.15 -15.39 8.88
CA LEU A 98 -16.99 -14.19 8.96
C LEU A 98 -16.65 -13.17 7.86
N ASP A 99 -15.40 -13.04 7.43
CA ASP A 99 -15.02 -12.12 6.35
C ASP A 99 -15.75 -12.42 5.03
N ALA A 100 -16.17 -13.68 4.82
CA ALA A 100 -16.99 -14.10 3.69
C ALA A 100 -18.50 -13.93 3.95
N LEU A 101 -18.96 -14.22 5.17
CA LEU A 101 -20.40 -14.25 5.52
C LEU A 101 -20.98 -12.91 6.00
N ASP A 102 -20.26 -12.24 6.89
CA ASP A 102 -20.61 -10.96 7.51
C ASP A 102 -19.32 -10.25 7.90
N ARG A 103 -18.72 -9.55 6.93
CA ARG A 103 -17.45 -8.85 7.08
C ARG A 103 -17.44 -7.83 8.24
N PRO A 104 -18.51 -7.04 8.48
CA PRO A 104 -18.62 -6.24 9.70
C PRO A 104 -18.47 -7.05 10.99
N ALA A 105 -19.10 -8.23 11.08
CA ALA A 105 -18.90 -9.12 12.22
C ALA A 105 -17.45 -9.66 12.28
N GLY A 106 -16.85 -10.08 11.16
CA GLY A 106 -15.43 -10.48 11.15
C GLY A 106 -14.52 -9.39 11.72
N ALA A 107 -14.71 -8.15 11.27
CA ALA A 107 -13.92 -7.00 11.67
C ALA A 107 -14.11 -6.62 13.15
N LEU A 108 -15.34 -6.64 13.68
CA LEU A 108 -15.60 -6.37 15.10
C LEU A 108 -14.95 -7.41 16.00
N LEU A 109 -14.95 -8.68 15.58
CA LEU A 109 -14.31 -9.76 16.32
C LEU A 109 -12.79 -9.57 16.33
N GLU A 110 -12.20 -9.22 15.19
CA GLU A 110 -10.77 -8.95 15.05
C GLU A 110 -10.34 -7.79 15.94
N LEU A 111 -11.03 -6.64 15.87
CA LEU A 111 -10.75 -5.46 16.70
C LEU A 111 -10.89 -5.73 18.20
N ARG A 112 -11.77 -6.65 18.59
CA ARG A 112 -11.91 -7.11 19.99
C ARG A 112 -10.76 -8.01 20.43
N SER A 113 -10.29 -8.87 19.52
CA SER A 113 -9.34 -9.94 19.80
C SER A 113 -7.88 -9.50 19.78
N HIS A 114 -7.56 -8.50 18.95
CA HIS A 114 -6.36 -7.70 19.11
C HIS A 114 -6.36 -7.23 20.58
N GLN A 115 -5.30 -7.53 21.34
CA GLN A 115 -5.19 -7.28 22.79
C GLN A 115 -5.20 -5.78 23.18
N GLY A 116 -5.81 -4.94 22.35
CA GLY A 116 -6.52 -3.76 22.74
C GLY A 116 -5.58 -2.67 23.19
N PRO A 117 -4.99 -1.91 22.27
CA PRO A 117 -4.71 -0.52 22.59
C PRO A 117 -5.99 0.04 23.23
N ALA A 118 -5.87 0.68 24.40
CA ALA A 118 -7.01 1.19 25.18
C ALA A 118 -7.97 2.09 24.36
N VAL A 119 -7.49 2.56 23.21
CA VAL A 119 -8.15 3.39 22.22
C VAL A 119 -9.46 2.83 21.66
N PHE A 120 -9.59 1.50 21.46
CA PHE A 120 -10.77 0.93 20.80
C PHE A 120 -11.90 0.56 21.76
N ARG A 121 -11.63 0.40 23.06
CA ARG A 121 -12.67 -0.01 24.03
C ARG A 121 -13.87 0.94 24.07
N PRO A 122 -13.71 2.28 24.10
CA PRO A 122 -14.85 3.19 24.10
C PRO A 122 -15.64 3.14 22.78
N LEU A 123 -14.95 2.91 21.67
CA LEU A 123 -15.55 2.81 20.35
C LEU A 123 -16.38 1.53 20.20
N LEU A 124 -15.83 0.39 20.64
CA LEU A 124 -16.56 -0.89 20.67
C LEU A 124 -17.76 -0.84 21.64
N ALA A 125 -17.62 -0.18 22.80
CA ALA A 125 -18.72 -0.01 23.73
C ALA A 125 -19.89 0.79 23.12
N ALA A 126 -19.58 1.87 22.38
CA ALA A 126 -20.58 2.67 21.68
C ALA A 126 -21.34 1.85 20.62
N LEU A 127 -20.63 0.99 19.89
CA LEU A 127 -21.25 0.06 18.92
C LEU A 127 -22.20 -0.93 19.59
N TYR A 128 -21.76 -1.60 20.66
CA TYR A 128 -22.61 -2.57 21.36
C TYR A 128 -23.86 -1.91 21.97
N ALA A 129 -23.76 -0.63 22.35
CA ALA A 129 -24.89 0.15 22.83
C ALA A 129 -25.82 0.67 21.71
N GLY A 130 -25.41 0.56 20.43
CA GLY A 130 -26.15 1.15 19.31
C GLY A 130 -26.11 2.68 19.28
N ASP A 131 -25.20 3.32 20.02
CA ASP A 131 -25.09 4.78 20.11
C ASP A 131 -24.31 5.32 18.91
N ARG A 132 -25.02 5.62 17.82
CA ARG A 132 -24.43 6.17 16.58
C ARG A 132 -23.66 7.47 16.81
N THR A 133 -24.12 8.33 17.72
CA THR A 133 -23.47 9.61 18.01
C THR A 133 -22.13 9.38 18.71
N ALA A 134 -22.08 8.50 19.70
CA ALA A 134 -20.83 8.12 20.34
C ALA A 134 -19.89 7.43 19.34
N VAL A 135 -20.40 6.57 18.46
CA VAL A 135 -19.59 5.93 17.40
C VAL A 135 -18.91 6.99 16.52
N ARG A 136 -19.65 7.96 15.97
CA ARG A 136 -19.08 9.03 15.13
C ARG A 136 -18.00 9.81 15.86
N LYS A 137 -18.30 10.26 17.09
CA LYS A 137 -17.35 11.04 17.90
C LYS A 137 -16.06 10.26 18.18
N ARG A 138 -16.17 8.96 18.46
CA ARG A 138 -15.02 8.10 18.74
C ARG A 138 -14.23 7.76 17.48
N LEU A 139 -14.91 7.58 16.34
CA LEU A 139 -14.27 7.35 15.04
C LEU A 139 -13.41 8.55 14.63
N VAL A 140 -13.93 9.77 14.78
CA VAL A 140 -13.20 11.02 14.49
C VAL A 140 -11.99 11.20 15.42
N ALA A 141 -12.08 10.72 16.66
CA ALA A 141 -11.03 10.83 17.67
C ALA A 141 -10.01 9.67 17.65
N LEU A 142 -10.10 8.75 16.68
CA LEU A 142 -9.11 7.70 16.53
C LEU A 142 -7.76 8.31 16.12
N PRO A 143 -6.63 7.73 16.58
CA PRO A 143 -5.32 8.23 16.23
C PRO A 143 -4.99 7.98 14.75
N ASP A 144 -4.01 8.71 14.26
CA ASP A 144 -3.58 8.68 12.85
C ASP A 144 -2.44 7.67 12.59
N ASP A 145 -1.85 7.09 13.63
CA ASP A 145 -0.75 6.11 13.57
C ASP A 145 -1.23 4.63 13.50
N LEU A 146 -2.52 4.42 13.21
CA LEU A 146 -3.09 3.08 13.09
C LEU A 146 -2.53 2.36 11.86
N GLY A 147 -2.18 1.08 12.03
CA GLY A 147 -1.75 0.22 10.92
C GLY A 147 -2.85 0.03 9.86
N PRO A 148 -2.50 -0.04 8.55
CA PRO A 148 -3.43 -0.27 7.45
C PRO A 148 -4.50 -1.36 7.70
N GLU A 149 -4.12 -2.52 8.24
CA GLU A 149 -5.07 -3.63 8.45
C GLU A 149 -6.11 -3.23 9.51
N VAL A 150 -5.65 -2.64 10.61
CA VAL A 150 -6.52 -2.16 11.69
C VAL A 150 -7.48 -1.09 11.16
N VAL A 151 -7.01 -0.20 10.30
CA VAL A 151 -7.84 0.83 9.66
C VAL A 151 -8.92 0.20 8.78
N ARG A 152 -8.59 -0.82 7.98
CA ARG A 152 -9.60 -1.57 7.23
C ARG A 152 -10.62 -2.21 8.15
N ARG A 153 -10.18 -2.87 9.23
CA ARG A 153 -11.09 -3.49 10.20
C ARG A 153 -12.00 -2.45 10.87
N VAL A 154 -11.50 -1.26 11.16
CA VAL A 154 -12.35 -0.13 11.56
C VAL A 154 -13.37 0.15 10.46
N ALA A 155 -12.94 0.44 9.22
CA ALA A 155 -13.87 0.77 8.13
C ALA A 155 -15.00 -0.27 7.92
N GLU A 156 -14.66 -1.57 7.96
CA GLU A 156 -15.59 -2.70 7.84
C GLU A 156 -16.55 -2.77 9.04
N ALA A 157 -16.04 -2.70 10.27
CA ALA A 157 -16.83 -2.78 11.49
C ALA A 157 -17.88 -1.67 11.60
N PHE A 158 -17.52 -0.45 11.18
CA PHE A 158 -18.38 0.73 11.27
C PHE A 158 -19.20 0.98 10.01
N ARG A 159 -19.09 0.11 9.00
CA ARG A 159 -19.72 0.30 7.68
C ARG A 159 -19.46 1.71 7.17
N LEU A 160 -18.19 2.05 7.01
CA LEU A 160 -17.75 3.41 6.65
C LEU A 160 -18.46 3.96 5.40
N ALA A 161 -18.89 3.10 4.48
CA ALA A 161 -19.70 3.49 3.31
C ALA A 161 -21.06 4.10 3.62
N ASP A 162 -21.64 3.78 4.78
CA ASP A 162 -22.97 4.25 5.17
C ASP A 162 -22.91 5.56 5.96
N LEU A 163 -21.78 5.85 6.61
CA LEU A 163 -21.63 7.03 7.48
C LEU A 163 -21.76 8.38 6.76
N PRO A 164 -21.21 8.58 5.55
CA PRO A 164 -21.39 9.83 4.81
C PRO A 164 -22.84 10.16 4.46
N ALA A 165 -23.73 9.17 4.36
CA ALA A 165 -25.16 9.42 4.13
C ALA A 165 -25.83 10.15 5.31
N GLU A 166 -25.22 10.12 6.49
CA GLU A 166 -25.69 10.85 7.67
C GLU A 166 -25.29 12.32 7.67
N VAL A 167 -24.27 12.71 6.88
CA VAL A 167 -23.67 14.05 6.89
C VAL A 167 -24.69 15.19 6.70
N PRO A 168 -25.69 15.09 5.78
CA PRO A 168 -26.68 16.15 5.63
C PRO A 168 -27.50 16.46 6.90
N GLY A 169 -27.60 15.50 7.83
CA GLY A 169 -28.31 15.67 9.10
C GLY A 169 -27.43 16.17 10.25
N LEU A 170 -26.13 16.41 10.04
CA LEU A 170 -25.19 16.79 11.07
C LEU A 170 -24.87 18.29 11.05
N PRO A 171 -24.48 18.88 12.19
CA PRO A 171 -23.87 20.21 12.20
C PRO A 171 -22.67 20.28 11.25
N ALA A 172 -22.49 21.39 10.53
CA ALA A 172 -21.47 21.53 9.49
C ALA A 172 -20.06 21.11 9.95
N ARG A 173 -19.67 21.50 11.16
CA ARG A 173 -18.37 21.14 11.76
C ARG A 173 -18.22 19.64 11.99
N GLU A 174 -19.28 18.97 12.43
CA GLU A 174 -19.28 17.52 12.64
C GLU A 174 -19.27 16.77 11.32
N GLY A 175 -20.06 17.23 10.34
CA GLY A 175 -20.06 16.70 8.98
C GLY A 175 -18.67 16.79 8.33
N ALA A 176 -18.02 17.95 8.39
CA ALA A 176 -16.67 18.14 7.86
C ALA A 176 -15.65 17.23 8.56
N ALA A 177 -15.71 17.10 9.89
CA ALA A 177 -14.81 16.21 10.64
C ALA A 177 -15.00 14.72 10.25
N LEU A 178 -16.24 14.29 10.02
CA LEU A 178 -16.53 12.93 9.57
C LEU A 178 -16.02 12.67 8.15
N ILE A 179 -16.20 13.61 7.23
CA ILE A 179 -15.65 13.52 5.87
C ILE A 179 -14.12 13.48 5.92
N ALA A 180 -13.48 14.36 6.70
CA ALA A 180 -12.04 14.38 6.87
C ALA A 180 -11.52 13.04 7.40
N ARG A 181 -12.17 12.47 8.42
CA ARG A 181 -11.80 11.15 8.96
C ARG A 181 -12.00 10.04 7.94
N THR A 182 -13.09 10.08 7.18
CA THR A 182 -13.37 9.10 6.11
C THR A 182 -12.26 9.09 5.08
N GLY A 183 -11.83 10.27 4.62
CA GLY A 183 -10.65 10.40 3.75
C GLY A 183 -9.41 9.80 4.41
N ARG A 184 -9.08 10.18 5.66
CA ARG A 184 -7.86 9.71 6.34
C ARG A 184 -7.80 8.19 6.43
N LEU A 185 -8.92 7.54 6.80
CA LEU A 185 -9.00 6.08 6.86
C LEU A 185 -8.75 5.45 5.46
N LEU A 186 -9.29 6.02 4.38
CA LEU A 186 -9.00 5.56 3.02
C LEU A 186 -7.50 5.61 2.71
N PHE A 187 -6.81 6.70 3.04
CA PHE A 187 -5.37 6.85 2.73
C PHE A 187 -4.48 5.97 3.59
N LEU A 188 -4.81 5.79 4.86
CA LEU A 188 -4.08 4.86 5.71
C LEU A 188 -4.19 3.42 5.18
N MET A 189 -5.33 3.02 4.59
CA MET A 189 -5.48 1.73 3.93
C MET A 189 -4.65 1.57 2.64
N THR A 190 -4.19 2.66 2.02
CA THR A 190 -3.31 2.57 0.84
C THR A 190 -1.83 2.44 1.20
N SER A 191 -1.48 2.62 2.48
CA SER A 191 -0.09 2.50 2.94
C SER A 191 0.38 1.04 2.87
N LEU A 192 1.64 0.86 2.47
CA LEU A 192 2.26 -0.44 2.26
C LEU A 192 3.09 -0.92 3.47
N ARG A 193 2.95 -0.25 4.62
CA ARG A 193 3.63 -0.62 5.88
C ARG A 193 3.21 -2.00 6.42
N ASP A 194 2.03 -2.49 6.04
CA ASP A 194 1.51 -3.81 6.44
C ASP A 194 1.63 -4.86 5.31
N TYR A 195 2.67 -4.78 4.49
CA TYR A 195 2.97 -5.67 3.36
C TYR A 195 2.02 -5.56 2.17
N GLN A 196 0.75 -5.21 2.33
CA GLN A 196 -0.20 -5.12 1.21
C GLN A 196 -1.05 -3.85 1.28
N PRO A 197 -1.54 -3.33 0.14
CA PRO A 197 -2.49 -2.22 0.13
C PRO A 197 -3.86 -2.72 0.60
N GLU A 198 -4.13 -2.63 1.89
CA GLU A 198 -5.36 -3.08 2.54
C GLU A 198 -6.63 -2.49 1.91
N ILE A 199 -6.52 -1.34 1.24
CA ILE A 199 -7.60 -0.76 0.44
C ILE A 199 -8.17 -1.76 -0.57
N LEU A 200 -7.34 -2.59 -1.20
CA LEU A 200 -7.80 -3.61 -2.17
C LEU A 200 -8.65 -4.71 -1.51
N SER A 201 -8.45 -4.94 -0.21
CA SER A 201 -9.25 -5.89 0.58
C SER A 201 -10.54 -5.26 1.12
N TYR A 202 -10.76 -3.96 0.89
CA TYR A 202 -11.95 -3.23 1.31
C TYR A 202 -12.89 -2.97 0.10
N PRO A 203 -13.86 -3.86 -0.18
CA PRO A 203 -14.66 -3.80 -1.41
C PRO A 203 -15.59 -2.58 -1.50
N ASP A 204 -15.93 -1.98 -0.35
CA ASP A 204 -16.72 -0.75 -0.30
C ASP A 204 -15.90 0.52 -0.64
N ALA A 205 -14.60 0.40 -0.89
CA ALA A 205 -13.71 1.54 -1.19
C ALA A 205 -14.27 2.48 -2.28
N PRO A 206 -14.76 2.03 -3.46
CA PRO A 206 -15.32 2.93 -4.47
C PRO A 206 -16.48 3.79 -3.92
N ARG A 207 -17.40 3.18 -3.15
CA ARG A 207 -18.54 3.89 -2.55
C ARG A 207 -18.07 4.92 -1.53
N VAL A 208 -17.06 4.59 -0.72
CA VAL A 208 -16.51 5.52 0.27
C VAL A 208 -15.77 6.67 -0.40
N TYR A 209 -14.95 6.42 -1.42
CA TYR A 209 -14.27 7.48 -2.17
C TYR A 209 -15.26 8.43 -2.84
N GLU A 210 -16.32 7.92 -3.45
CA GLU A 210 -17.38 8.76 -4.01
C GLU A 210 -18.09 9.62 -2.96
N ALA A 211 -18.37 9.03 -1.81
CA ALA A 211 -18.99 9.76 -0.71
C ALA A 211 -18.06 10.83 -0.14
N PHE A 212 -16.76 10.54 -0.05
CA PHE A 212 -15.73 11.49 0.31
C PHE A 212 -15.61 12.63 -0.73
N ALA A 213 -15.60 12.31 -2.01
CA ALA A 213 -15.54 13.28 -3.11
C ALA A 213 -16.75 14.24 -3.09
N ARG A 214 -17.96 13.72 -2.92
CA ARG A 214 -19.18 14.54 -2.78
C ARG A 214 -19.14 15.44 -1.54
N GLY A 215 -18.57 14.93 -0.44
CA GLY A 215 -18.40 15.66 0.81
C GLY A 215 -17.23 16.65 0.82
N ALA A 216 -16.32 16.60 -0.16
CA ALA A 216 -15.07 17.37 -0.16
C ALA A 216 -15.31 18.88 -0.06
N GLY A 217 -16.41 19.38 -0.64
CA GLY A 217 -16.78 20.79 -0.57
C GLY A 217 -17.16 21.29 0.83
N LEU A 218 -17.39 20.40 1.80
CA LEU A 218 -17.67 20.73 3.20
C LEU A 218 -16.39 20.95 4.03
N LEU A 219 -15.24 20.52 3.52
CA LEU A 219 -13.98 20.65 4.23
C LEU A 219 -13.53 22.12 4.25
N PRO A 220 -13.17 22.69 5.42
CA PRO A 220 -12.56 24.01 5.46
C PRO A 220 -11.17 23.96 4.80
N PRO A 221 -10.74 25.03 4.10
CA PRO A 221 -9.47 25.08 3.39
C PRO A 221 -8.29 25.25 4.37
N THR A 222 -7.87 24.15 4.98
CA THR A 222 -6.68 24.04 5.86
C THR A 222 -5.60 23.22 5.16
N LEU A 223 -4.34 23.33 5.58
CA LEU A 223 -3.26 22.55 4.97
C LEU A 223 -3.52 21.04 5.08
N ASP A 224 -4.03 20.61 6.23
CA ASP A 224 -4.48 19.24 6.50
C ASP A 224 -5.49 18.71 5.48
N HIS A 225 -6.55 19.47 5.21
CA HIS A 225 -7.57 19.04 4.26
C HIS A 225 -7.07 19.16 2.81
N HIS A 226 -6.17 20.09 2.52
CA HIS A 226 -5.59 20.21 1.19
C HIS A 226 -4.74 18.98 0.90
N ALA A 227 -3.92 18.56 1.86
CA ALA A 227 -3.12 17.36 1.74
C ALA A 227 -3.97 16.09 1.63
N LEU A 228 -5.08 16.03 2.37
CA LEU A 228 -6.05 14.95 2.27
C LEU A 228 -6.66 14.83 0.86
N LEU A 229 -7.09 15.95 0.28
CA LEU A 229 -7.68 15.99 -1.06
C LEU A 229 -6.64 15.65 -2.15
N LEU A 230 -5.40 16.13 -2.02
CA LEU A 230 -4.33 15.79 -2.97
C LEU A 230 -3.97 14.30 -2.91
N SER A 231 -3.89 13.73 -1.70
CA SER A 231 -3.71 12.29 -1.51
C SER A 231 -4.82 11.50 -2.21
N ALA A 232 -6.08 11.97 -2.10
CA ALA A 232 -7.22 11.39 -2.81
C ALA A 232 -7.01 11.34 -4.32
N VAL A 233 -6.61 12.46 -4.90
CA VAL A 233 -6.40 12.56 -6.35
C VAL A 233 -5.24 11.66 -6.78
N GLN A 234 -4.12 11.63 -6.05
CA GLN A 234 -2.98 10.77 -6.39
C GLN A 234 -3.35 9.28 -6.36
N GLU A 235 -4.06 8.83 -5.32
CA GLU A 235 -4.43 7.43 -5.15
C GLU A 235 -5.47 6.97 -6.19
N LEU A 236 -6.44 7.83 -6.54
CA LEU A 236 -7.40 7.54 -7.59
C LEU A 236 -6.81 7.62 -9.00
N SER A 237 -5.68 8.31 -9.18
CA SER A 237 -5.01 8.44 -10.47
C SER A 237 -3.98 7.36 -10.74
N THR A 238 -3.25 6.93 -9.70
CA THR A 238 -2.03 6.11 -9.85
C THR A 238 -1.87 5.03 -8.79
N GLY A 239 -2.64 5.10 -7.70
CA GLY A 239 -2.49 4.23 -6.56
C GLY A 239 -3.33 2.95 -6.66
N PRO A 240 -3.25 2.07 -5.65
CA PRO A 240 -3.96 0.79 -5.64
C PRO A 240 -5.48 0.94 -5.81
N ALA A 241 -6.07 2.04 -5.35
CA ALA A 241 -7.51 2.29 -5.48
C ALA A 241 -8.03 2.24 -6.94
N VAL A 242 -7.16 2.44 -7.93
CA VAL A 242 -7.45 2.25 -9.36
C VAL A 242 -7.92 0.83 -9.70
N LEU A 243 -7.48 -0.18 -8.95
CA LEU A 243 -7.70 -1.60 -9.27
C LEU A 243 -9.07 -2.12 -8.82
N HIS A 244 -9.84 -1.34 -8.05
CA HIS A 244 -11.21 -1.71 -7.72
C HIS A 244 -12.10 -1.77 -8.96
N ASP A 245 -13.18 -2.54 -8.87
CA ASP A 245 -14.26 -2.47 -9.84
C ASP A 245 -15.11 -1.22 -9.57
N TRP A 246 -14.75 -0.13 -10.24
CA TRP A 246 -15.46 1.13 -10.17
C TRP A 246 -16.76 1.13 -10.96
N GLY A 247 -16.93 0.23 -11.94
CA GLY A 247 -17.88 0.42 -13.03
C GLY A 247 -17.56 1.64 -13.90
N SER A 248 -18.36 1.85 -14.96
CA SER A 248 -18.07 2.86 -15.98
C SER A 248 -18.14 4.29 -15.45
N GLY A 249 -17.05 5.05 -15.57
CA GLY A 249 -16.99 6.50 -15.35
C GLY A 249 -17.05 7.00 -13.90
N ARG A 250 -17.24 6.10 -12.93
CA ARG A 250 -17.43 6.48 -11.51
C ARG A 250 -16.16 7.01 -10.86
N ARG A 251 -15.01 6.42 -11.19
CA ARG A 251 -13.69 6.90 -10.73
C ARG A 251 -13.38 8.29 -11.27
N GLU A 252 -13.63 8.50 -12.56
CA GLU A 252 -13.41 9.77 -13.25
C GLU A 252 -14.31 10.87 -12.67
N ALA A 253 -15.56 10.54 -12.32
CA ALA A 253 -16.46 11.46 -11.63
C ALA A 253 -15.93 11.86 -10.25
N ALA A 254 -15.47 10.90 -9.43
CA ALA A 254 -14.87 11.20 -8.13
C ALA A 254 -13.61 12.07 -8.25
N LEU A 255 -12.74 11.78 -9.22
CA LEU A 255 -11.57 12.62 -9.54
C LEU A 255 -11.98 14.03 -9.97
N ALA A 256 -13.01 14.17 -10.80
CA ALA A 256 -13.51 15.47 -11.26
C ALA A 256 -14.05 16.31 -10.09
N GLU A 257 -14.79 15.71 -9.15
CA GLU A 257 -15.30 16.39 -7.97
C GLU A 257 -14.17 16.89 -7.04
N LEU A 258 -13.20 16.02 -6.74
CA LEU A 258 -12.06 16.37 -5.89
C LEU A 258 -11.20 17.49 -6.52
N THR A 259 -10.91 17.37 -7.82
CA THR A 259 -10.12 18.39 -8.53
C THR A 259 -10.89 19.70 -8.68
N ALA A 260 -12.22 19.67 -8.83
CA ALA A 260 -13.04 20.87 -8.86
C ALA A 260 -12.98 21.65 -7.52
N VAL A 261 -13.00 20.95 -6.37
CA VAL A 261 -12.80 21.58 -5.05
C VAL A 261 -11.41 22.21 -4.97
N LEU A 262 -10.37 21.44 -5.32
CA LEU A 262 -8.99 21.93 -5.31
C LEU A 262 -8.80 23.15 -6.22
N ARG A 263 -9.53 23.29 -7.33
CA ARG A 263 -9.39 24.42 -8.26
C ARG A 263 -9.96 25.75 -7.75
N ARG A 264 -10.81 25.74 -6.71
CA ARG A 264 -11.45 26.97 -6.17
C ARG A 264 -10.40 27.92 -5.57
N PRO A 265 -10.63 29.25 -5.59
CA PRO A 265 -9.64 30.24 -5.14
C PRO A 265 -9.17 30.05 -3.70
N GLU A 266 -10.08 29.72 -2.78
CA GLU A 266 -9.80 29.55 -1.35
C GLU A 266 -8.82 28.41 -1.04
N TRP A 267 -8.69 27.42 -1.93
CA TRP A 267 -7.72 26.33 -1.79
C TRP A 267 -6.33 26.69 -2.32
N ARG A 268 -6.21 27.73 -3.15
CA ARG A 268 -4.91 28.13 -3.73
C ARG A 268 -4.01 28.83 -2.75
N THR A 269 -4.58 29.57 -1.80
CA THR A 269 -3.84 30.41 -0.84
C THR A 269 -3.48 29.68 0.45
N VAL A 270 -4.00 28.45 0.66
CA VAL A 270 -3.76 27.65 1.87
C VAL A 270 -2.26 27.44 2.17
N PRO A 271 -1.40 27.08 1.19
CA PRO A 271 0.02 26.79 1.47
C PRO A 271 0.84 28.02 1.90
N ASP A 272 0.28 29.21 1.79
CA ASP A 272 0.97 30.48 2.05
C ASP A 272 0.53 31.12 3.39
N GLY A 273 -0.46 30.54 4.08
CA GLY A 273 -1.07 31.12 5.28
C GLY A 273 -0.70 30.48 6.63
N GLU A 274 -0.02 29.32 6.63
CA GLU A 274 0.41 28.64 7.87
C GLU A 274 1.87 28.99 8.20
N GLY A 275 2.16 29.30 9.47
CA GLY A 275 3.41 29.92 9.92
C GLY A 275 4.67 29.13 9.58
N ASP A 276 5.73 29.87 9.23
CA ASP A 276 6.99 29.36 8.68
C ASP A 276 7.94 28.78 9.74
N ASP A 277 7.55 28.68 11.02
CA ASP A 277 8.47 28.29 12.10
C ASP A 277 8.61 26.76 12.24
N ASP A 278 7.56 25.99 11.95
CA ASP A 278 7.58 24.52 12.05
C ASP A 278 8.07 23.85 10.76
N ALA A 279 9.15 23.07 10.86
CA ALA A 279 9.75 22.38 9.71
C ALA A 279 8.79 21.38 9.03
N GLY A 280 7.93 20.71 9.81
CA GLY A 280 6.92 19.79 9.28
C GLY A 280 5.85 20.53 8.46
N VAL A 281 5.36 21.67 8.96
CA VAL A 281 4.41 22.53 8.25
C VAL A 281 5.02 23.06 6.95
N ARG A 282 6.25 23.58 6.99
CA ARG A 282 6.96 24.05 5.79
C ARG A 282 7.10 22.96 4.73
N ARG A 283 7.54 21.76 5.14
CA ARG A 283 7.69 20.60 4.23
C ARG A 283 6.36 20.23 3.59
N ARG A 284 5.30 20.14 4.38
CA ARG A 284 3.96 19.78 3.89
C ARG A 284 3.39 20.84 2.96
N ALA A 285 3.57 22.13 3.25
CA ALA A 285 3.19 23.22 2.35
C ALA A 285 3.95 23.17 1.01
N ALA A 286 5.26 22.89 1.05
CA ALA A 286 6.07 22.71 -0.17
C ALA A 286 5.61 21.50 -0.99
N TRP A 287 5.32 20.37 -0.33
CA TRP A 287 4.74 19.19 -0.95
C TRP A 287 3.38 19.50 -1.59
N VAL A 288 2.47 20.18 -0.88
CA VAL A 288 1.16 20.58 -1.41
C VAL A 288 1.33 21.39 -2.71
N ARG A 289 2.26 22.35 -2.76
CA ARG A 289 2.53 23.14 -3.96
C ARG A 289 2.98 22.27 -5.14
N ARG A 290 3.97 21.39 -4.94
CA ARG A 290 4.50 20.50 -5.99
C ARG A 290 3.45 19.50 -6.46
N THR A 291 2.84 18.77 -5.53
CA THR A 291 1.83 17.74 -5.81
C THR A 291 0.61 18.33 -6.51
N ARG A 292 0.17 19.53 -6.10
CA ARG A 292 -0.93 20.23 -6.75
C ARG A 292 -0.66 20.49 -8.23
N ALA A 293 0.53 21.00 -8.57
CA ALA A 293 0.90 21.22 -9.96
C ALA A 293 0.86 19.90 -10.74
N GLN A 294 1.43 18.83 -10.17
CA GLN A 294 1.47 17.51 -10.81
C GLN A 294 0.10 16.89 -11.09
N VAL A 295 -0.84 17.02 -10.15
CA VAL A 295 -2.15 16.35 -10.27
C VAL A 295 -3.21 17.18 -10.99
N LEU A 296 -3.08 18.51 -11.02
CA LEU A 296 -4.04 19.40 -11.68
C LEU A 296 -3.61 19.79 -13.09
N ASP A 297 -2.33 19.65 -13.43
CA ASP A 297 -1.89 19.85 -14.79
C ASP A 297 -2.38 18.70 -15.69
N PRO A 298 -2.80 19.00 -16.93
CA PRO A 298 -3.24 17.97 -17.84
C PRO A 298 -2.13 16.94 -18.09
N PRO A 299 -2.46 15.64 -18.19
CA PRO A 299 -1.47 14.61 -18.47
C PRO A 299 -0.80 14.92 -19.80
N ARG A 300 0.54 14.96 -19.79
CA ARG A 300 1.35 15.32 -20.98
C ARG A 300 1.20 14.32 -22.14
N SER A 301 0.70 13.11 -21.88
CA SER A 301 0.44 12.08 -22.89
C SER A 301 -0.80 11.25 -22.51
N PRO A 302 -2.01 11.74 -22.77
CA PRO A 302 -3.23 10.96 -22.55
C PRO A 302 -3.23 9.75 -23.49
N GLY A 303 -3.43 8.54 -22.95
CA GLY A 303 -3.56 7.32 -23.74
C GLY A 303 -2.26 6.56 -24.04
N ALA A 304 -1.12 6.98 -23.48
CA ALA A 304 0.09 6.16 -23.53
C ALA A 304 -0.12 4.84 -22.78
N ARG A 305 0.28 3.72 -23.40
CA ARG A 305 0.19 2.39 -22.79
C ARG A 305 1.04 2.27 -21.54
N LEU A 306 2.26 2.79 -21.56
CA LEU A 306 3.13 2.89 -20.39
C LEU A 306 3.11 4.30 -19.84
N ARG A 307 3.03 4.43 -18.52
CA ARG A 307 3.26 5.69 -17.81
C ARG A 307 3.97 5.42 -16.47
N ILE A 308 4.99 6.20 -16.15
CA ILE A 308 5.70 6.18 -14.88
C ILE A 308 5.38 7.47 -14.12
N ALA A 309 4.66 7.35 -13.01
CA ALA A 309 4.31 8.50 -12.17
C ALA A 309 5.13 8.45 -10.87
N VAL A 310 5.81 9.54 -10.55
CA VAL A 310 6.47 9.65 -9.24
C VAL A 310 5.43 10.03 -8.20
N HIS A 311 5.35 9.24 -7.12
CA HIS A 311 4.42 9.46 -6.03
C HIS A 311 5.18 9.70 -4.72
N GLU A 312 5.02 10.92 -4.19
CA GLU A 312 5.40 11.30 -2.83
C GLU A 312 4.13 11.37 -1.98
N ARG A 313 4.06 10.59 -0.88
CA ARG A 313 2.97 10.68 0.10
C ARG A 313 3.04 11.99 0.89
N ASP A 314 1.92 12.36 1.49
CA ASP A 314 1.84 13.45 2.46
C ASP A 314 2.96 13.32 3.52
N PRO A 315 3.80 14.37 3.72
CA PRO A 315 4.82 14.37 4.76
C PRO A 315 4.31 14.11 6.20
N GLY A 316 3.01 14.30 6.45
CA GLY A 316 2.38 13.89 7.72
C GLY A 316 2.24 12.37 7.91
N ASP A 317 2.35 11.59 6.83
CA ASP A 317 2.36 10.13 6.81
C ASP A 317 3.49 9.63 5.87
N PRO A 318 4.77 9.83 6.27
CA PRO A 318 5.89 9.67 5.35
C PRO A 318 6.07 8.21 4.91
N ALA A 319 6.34 8.01 3.62
CA ALA A 319 6.72 6.72 3.06
C ALA A 319 7.82 6.91 2.00
N THR A 320 8.33 5.79 1.48
CA THR A 320 9.23 5.81 0.33
C THR A 320 8.56 6.47 -0.87
N VAL A 321 9.30 7.33 -1.58
CA VAL A 321 8.85 7.89 -2.85
C VAL A 321 8.87 6.78 -3.91
N GLU A 322 7.76 6.58 -4.61
CA GLU A 322 7.59 5.48 -5.57
C GLU A 322 7.67 6.00 -7.01
N ALA A 323 8.33 5.26 -7.91
CA ALA A 323 8.18 5.45 -9.36
C ALA A 323 7.09 4.51 -9.90
N ARG A 324 5.82 4.80 -9.62
CA ARG A 324 4.67 3.95 -9.94
C ARG A 324 4.57 3.68 -11.43
N VAL A 325 4.68 2.41 -11.81
CA VAL A 325 4.53 1.94 -13.19
C VAL A 325 3.06 1.64 -13.49
N LEU A 326 2.50 2.35 -14.46
CA LEU A 326 1.14 2.18 -14.96
C LEU A 326 1.17 1.56 -16.36
N VAL A 327 0.38 0.50 -16.56
CA VAL A 327 0.15 -0.12 -17.86
C VAL A 327 -1.33 -0.02 -18.18
N ASP A 328 -1.67 0.60 -19.31
CA ASP A 328 -3.05 0.88 -19.71
C ASP A 328 -3.83 1.64 -18.61
N GLY A 329 -3.12 2.54 -17.91
CA GLY A 329 -3.66 3.33 -16.79
C GLY A 329 -3.86 2.55 -15.48
N ARG A 330 -3.43 1.29 -15.39
CA ARG A 330 -3.52 0.45 -14.18
C ARG A 330 -2.15 0.28 -13.50
N PRO A 331 -2.05 0.41 -12.17
CA PRO A 331 -0.78 0.28 -11.47
C PRO A 331 -0.31 -1.17 -11.41
N LEU A 332 0.83 -1.45 -12.03
CA LEU A 332 1.33 -2.80 -12.27
C LEU A 332 1.75 -3.51 -10.97
N VAL A 333 2.51 -2.85 -10.10
CA VAL A 333 3.04 -3.46 -8.88
C VAL A 333 1.95 -3.89 -7.90
N PRO A 334 0.98 -3.04 -7.49
CA PRO A 334 -0.10 -3.50 -6.62
C PRO A 334 -1.05 -4.49 -7.29
N ASP A 335 -1.15 -4.52 -8.63
CA ASP A 335 -1.98 -5.50 -9.34
C ASP A 335 -1.35 -6.89 -9.31
N TYR A 336 -0.05 -7.02 -9.58
CA TYR A 336 0.61 -8.32 -9.77
C TYR A 336 1.46 -8.81 -8.60
N PHE A 337 2.01 -7.91 -7.78
CA PHE A 337 2.89 -8.26 -6.66
C PHE A 337 2.23 -7.99 -5.31
N GLY A 338 1.78 -6.74 -5.08
CA GLY A 338 1.00 -6.36 -3.89
C GLY A 338 1.68 -6.60 -2.53
N ARG A 339 3.01 -6.79 -2.50
CA ARG A 339 3.78 -7.10 -1.27
C ARG A 339 4.73 -6.00 -0.79
N GLY A 340 4.75 -4.88 -1.50
CA GLY A 340 5.65 -3.75 -1.25
C GLY A 340 5.49 -2.66 -2.31
N PRO A 341 6.15 -1.51 -2.12
CA PRO A 341 6.09 -0.38 -3.04
C PRO A 341 6.79 -0.68 -4.36
N THR A 342 6.44 0.11 -5.37
CA THR A 342 7.31 0.19 -6.56
C THR A 342 8.65 0.78 -6.15
N GLY A 343 9.75 0.34 -6.78
CA GLY A 343 11.08 0.89 -6.53
C GLY A 343 11.12 2.42 -6.65
N SER A 344 12.05 3.04 -5.94
CA SER A 344 12.14 4.50 -5.95
C SER A 344 12.66 5.02 -7.29
N PRO A 345 12.47 6.32 -7.62
CA PRO A 345 13.08 6.92 -8.81
C PRO A 345 14.61 6.70 -8.90
N GLU A 346 15.30 6.71 -7.76
CA GLU A 346 16.74 6.47 -7.66
C GLU A 346 17.17 5.05 -8.05
N GLU A 347 16.28 4.07 -7.87
CA GLU A 347 16.51 2.67 -8.22
C GLU A 347 16.08 2.38 -9.67
N LEU A 348 14.93 2.92 -10.10
CA LEU A 348 14.29 2.54 -11.37
C LEU A 348 14.61 3.45 -12.55
N LEU A 349 14.76 4.75 -12.32
CA LEU A 349 14.88 5.74 -13.38
C LEU A 349 16.33 6.18 -13.56
N PHE A 350 16.99 6.62 -12.49
CA PHE A 350 18.30 7.29 -12.59
C PHE A 350 19.44 6.39 -13.10
N PRO A 351 19.47 5.08 -12.81
CA PRO A 351 20.47 4.18 -13.40
C PRO A 351 20.24 3.90 -14.89
N GLY A 352 19.12 4.34 -15.48
CA GLY A 352 18.72 4.01 -16.85
C GLY A 352 18.35 2.54 -17.04
N THR A 353 18.03 1.82 -15.96
CA THR A 353 17.70 0.38 -15.95
C THR A 353 16.48 0.04 -16.81
N LEU A 354 15.53 0.97 -16.93
CA LEU A 354 14.35 0.80 -17.78
C LEU A 354 14.60 1.14 -19.25
N ARG A 355 15.75 1.70 -19.64
CA ARG A 355 16.05 1.98 -21.05
C ARG A 355 16.22 0.68 -21.82
N ALA A 356 15.40 0.47 -22.85
CA ALA A 356 15.42 -0.76 -23.62
C ALA A 356 16.62 -0.82 -24.57
N ALA A 357 17.37 -1.92 -24.52
CA ALA A 357 18.47 -2.21 -25.43
C ALA A 357 18.23 -3.54 -26.15
N ALA A 358 18.99 -3.81 -27.21
CA ALA A 358 18.90 -5.08 -27.94
C ALA A 358 19.26 -6.28 -27.05
N GLU A 359 20.22 -6.10 -26.15
CA GLU A 359 20.54 -7.08 -25.10
C GLU A 359 19.45 -7.04 -24.00
N PRO A 360 18.75 -8.15 -23.72
CA PRO A 360 17.75 -8.21 -22.66
C PRO A 360 18.35 -7.96 -21.28
N ARG A 361 17.64 -7.20 -20.43
CA ARG A 361 18.09 -6.89 -19.06
C ARG A 361 17.00 -7.20 -18.06
N GLU A 362 17.35 -7.89 -16.98
CA GLU A 362 16.45 -8.07 -15.85
C GLU A 362 16.42 -6.79 -14.99
N VAL A 363 15.22 -6.31 -14.65
CA VAL A 363 14.98 -5.10 -13.86
C VAL A 363 14.10 -5.46 -12.68
N ARG A 364 14.53 -5.12 -11.47
CA ARG A 364 13.71 -5.24 -10.25
C ARG A 364 12.75 -4.07 -10.16
N LEU A 365 11.45 -4.32 -10.36
CA LEU A 365 10.42 -3.27 -10.29
C LEU A 365 9.96 -2.96 -8.86
N ALA A 366 9.97 -3.97 -7.99
CA ALA A 366 9.49 -3.83 -6.61
C ALA A 366 10.15 -4.87 -5.71
N GLU A 367 10.32 -4.52 -4.44
CA GLU A 367 10.74 -5.43 -3.38
C GLU A 367 9.66 -5.50 -2.31
N ALA A 368 9.47 -6.67 -1.70
CA ALA A 368 8.53 -6.78 -0.59
C ALA A 368 8.98 -5.92 0.59
N TYR A 369 8.02 -5.36 1.34
CA TYR A 369 8.31 -4.49 2.48
C TYR A 369 9.21 -5.14 3.55
N CYS A 370 9.17 -6.47 3.74
CA CYS A 370 10.04 -7.18 4.68
C CYS A 370 11.47 -7.42 4.17
N ALA A 371 11.69 -7.47 2.85
CA ALA A 371 12.88 -7.86 2.10
C ALA A 371 12.58 -8.97 1.08
N GLU A 372 13.40 -9.01 0.02
CA GLU A 372 13.39 -10.04 -1.01
C GLU A 372 13.53 -11.47 -0.43
N GLY A 373 14.38 -11.66 0.59
CA GLY A 373 14.56 -12.98 1.20
C GLY A 373 13.33 -13.56 1.90
N CYS A 374 12.35 -12.72 2.26
CA CYS A 374 11.14 -13.15 3.00
C CYS A 374 9.94 -13.32 2.05
N CYS A 375 9.54 -12.24 1.39
CA CYS A 375 8.35 -12.21 0.53
C CYS A 375 8.68 -12.03 -0.95
N GLY A 376 9.97 -11.98 -1.30
CA GLY A 376 10.49 -11.84 -2.66
C GLY A 376 10.40 -10.43 -3.22
N ALA A 377 10.60 -10.34 -4.53
CA ALA A 377 10.61 -9.13 -5.31
C ALA A 377 10.04 -9.41 -6.71
N LEU A 378 9.55 -8.37 -7.37
CA LEU A 378 9.04 -8.43 -8.73
C LEU A 378 10.13 -8.01 -9.71
N TYR A 379 10.48 -8.90 -10.62
CA TYR A 379 11.42 -8.64 -11.71
C TYR A 379 10.76 -8.81 -13.08
N VAL A 380 11.27 -8.06 -14.05
CA VAL A 380 10.89 -8.13 -15.46
C VAL A 380 12.14 -8.11 -16.34
N THR A 381 12.12 -8.83 -17.45
CA THR A 381 13.13 -8.69 -18.51
C THR A 381 12.65 -7.69 -19.54
N VAL A 382 13.42 -6.62 -19.73
CA VAL A 382 13.18 -5.56 -20.73
C VAL A 382 14.12 -5.78 -21.91
N ARG A 383 13.58 -5.83 -23.13
CA ARG A 383 14.38 -5.83 -24.37
C ARG A 383 13.76 -4.97 -25.47
N ARG A 384 14.63 -4.45 -26.34
CA ARG A 384 14.25 -3.86 -27.63
C ARG A 384 14.05 -4.98 -28.65
N ASP A 385 12.93 -4.93 -29.36
CA ASP A 385 12.52 -5.85 -30.42
C ASP A 385 12.07 -5.05 -31.65
N GLY A 386 13.04 -4.52 -32.40
CA GLY A 386 12.78 -3.60 -33.51
C GLY A 386 12.07 -2.32 -33.05
N GLU A 387 10.86 -2.11 -33.57
CA GLU A 387 9.97 -0.98 -33.22
C GLU A 387 9.16 -1.21 -31.95
N GLN A 388 9.41 -2.30 -31.23
CA GLN A 388 8.75 -2.61 -29.97
C GLN A 388 9.72 -2.73 -28.81
N VAL A 389 9.23 -2.42 -27.62
CA VAL A 389 9.87 -2.82 -26.36
C VAL A 389 9.02 -3.91 -25.74
N VAL A 390 9.67 -5.01 -25.35
CA VAL A 390 9.02 -6.20 -24.81
C VAL A 390 9.42 -6.36 -23.36
N TRP A 391 8.41 -6.47 -22.49
CA TRP A 391 8.54 -6.84 -21.09
C TRP A 391 8.04 -8.27 -20.91
N SER A 392 8.95 -9.16 -20.53
CA SER A 392 8.71 -10.62 -20.46
C SER A 392 9.54 -11.25 -19.34
N GLY A 393 9.53 -12.57 -19.20
CA GLY A 393 10.42 -13.28 -18.26
C GLY A 393 10.20 -12.87 -16.81
N TRP A 394 8.95 -12.66 -16.43
CA TRP A 394 8.57 -12.20 -15.09
C TRP A 394 9.02 -13.18 -14.01
N ARG A 395 9.69 -12.66 -12.98
CA ARG A 395 9.99 -13.40 -11.75
C ARG A 395 9.26 -12.73 -10.60
N CYS A 396 8.25 -13.43 -10.11
CA CYS A 396 7.39 -12.98 -9.02
C CYS A 396 7.09 -14.17 -8.10
N PRO A 397 7.21 -14.03 -6.77
CA PRO A 397 6.80 -15.04 -5.83
C PRO A 397 5.30 -15.32 -5.98
N VAL A 398 4.97 -16.52 -6.41
CA VAL A 398 3.58 -16.93 -6.56
C VAL A 398 2.96 -17.10 -5.17
N PRO A 399 1.81 -16.47 -4.84
CA PRO A 399 1.13 -16.76 -3.59
C PRO A 399 0.71 -18.25 -3.53
N PRO A 400 0.67 -18.87 -2.33
CA PRO A 400 0.22 -20.25 -2.19
C PRO A 400 -1.18 -20.45 -2.80
N GLY A 401 -1.30 -21.37 -3.76
CA GLY A 401 -2.56 -21.69 -4.44
C GLY A 401 -2.90 -20.86 -5.68
N GLY A 402 -2.01 -19.97 -6.13
CA GLY A 402 -2.19 -19.19 -7.36
C GLY A 402 -1.32 -19.65 -8.53
N THR A 403 -1.72 -19.28 -9.74
CA THR A 403 -0.90 -19.24 -10.96
C THR A 403 -1.16 -17.92 -11.64
N ARG A 404 -0.62 -16.82 -11.11
CA ARG A 404 -0.73 -15.53 -11.79
C ARG A 404 0.39 -15.43 -12.81
N GLU A 405 0.19 -16.02 -13.97
CA GLU A 405 1.07 -15.78 -15.12
C GLU A 405 0.89 -14.33 -15.56
N MET A 406 1.99 -13.59 -15.52
CA MET A 406 2.03 -12.22 -16.04
C MET A 406 2.16 -12.28 -17.56
N PRO A 407 1.29 -11.61 -18.32
CA PRO A 407 1.38 -11.62 -19.76
C PRO A 407 2.66 -10.91 -20.21
N GLU A 408 3.15 -11.29 -21.39
CA GLU A 408 4.13 -10.48 -22.09
C GLU A 408 3.49 -9.15 -22.49
N LEU A 409 4.17 -8.04 -22.17
CA LEU A 409 3.71 -6.71 -22.51
C LEU A 409 4.57 -6.16 -23.65
N ARG A 410 3.91 -5.57 -24.65
CA ARG A 410 4.57 -4.94 -25.79
C ARG A 410 4.20 -3.47 -25.87
N PHE A 411 5.20 -2.63 -26.03
CA PHE A 411 5.05 -1.19 -26.18
C PHE A 411 5.61 -0.75 -27.52
N ASP A 412 5.00 0.27 -28.12
CA ASP A 412 5.67 1.02 -29.19
C ASP A 412 6.96 1.62 -28.64
N ALA A 413 8.07 1.40 -29.35
CA ALA A 413 9.37 1.72 -28.79
C ALA A 413 9.64 3.23 -28.72
N ALA A 414 9.12 4.01 -29.66
CA ALA A 414 9.25 5.47 -29.63
C ALA A 414 8.46 6.06 -28.45
N ALA A 415 7.23 5.59 -28.23
CA ALA A 415 6.41 5.99 -27.10
C ALA A 415 7.03 5.55 -25.75
N TYR A 416 7.61 4.36 -25.70
CA TYR A 416 8.32 3.86 -24.53
C TYR A 416 9.52 4.76 -24.20
N ASP A 417 10.41 5.01 -25.16
CA ASP A 417 11.61 5.82 -24.94
C ASP A 417 11.25 7.27 -24.56
N ALA A 418 10.21 7.84 -25.17
CA ALA A 418 9.71 9.17 -24.83
C ALA A 418 9.20 9.23 -23.38
N GLU A 419 8.50 8.19 -22.91
CA GLU A 419 8.01 8.12 -21.54
C GLU A 419 9.15 7.94 -20.53
N ILE A 420 10.14 7.07 -20.82
CA ILE A 420 11.33 6.91 -19.96
C ILE A 420 12.09 8.23 -19.87
N ALA A 421 12.39 8.88 -21.00
CA ALA A 421 13.09 10.16 -21.03
C ALA A 421 12.33 11.25 -20.27
N ARG A 422 10.99 11.30 -20.41
CA ARG A 422 10.13 12.23 -19.66
C ARG A 422 10.21 11.96 -18.16
N ALA A 423 10.13 10.70 -17.73
CA ALA A 423 10.17 10.32 -16.32
C ALA A 423 11.54 10.60 -15.68
N GLU A 424 12.64 10.30 -16.38
CA GLU A 424 14.01 10.60 -15.93
C GLU A 424 14.30 12.11 -15.83
N GLY A 425 13.70 12.90 -16.73
CA GLY A 425 13.82 14.36 -16.76
C GLY A 425 12.83 15.10 -15.85
N ASP A 426 11.88 14.41 -15.21
CA ASP A 426 10.91 15.04 -14.32
C ASP A 426 11.53 15.31 -12.95
N GLU A 427 11.84 16.58 -12.70
CA GLU A 427 12.39 17.05 -11.43
C GLU A 427 11.34 17.73 -10.55
N SER A 428 10.09 17.84 -11.02
CA SER A 428 9.05 18.64 -10.37
C SER A 428 8.65 18.15 -8.98
N TRP A 429 8.94 16.89 -8.68
CA TRP A 429 8.65 16.25 -7.40
C TRP A 429 9.81 16.40 -6.39
N MET A 430 11.03 16.65 -6.85
CA MET A 430 12.20 16.69 -5.99
C MET A 430 12.24 17.98 -5.16
N TRP A 431 12.57 17.84 -3.88
CA TRP A 431 12.97 18.94 -3.02
C TRP A 431 14.50 19.03 -2.96
N PRO A 432 15.07 20.12 -2.41
CA PRO A 432 16.50 20.41 -2.50
C PRO A 432 17.42 19.26 -2.08
N ALA A 433 17.21 18.67 -0.90
CA ALA A 433 18.05 17.56 -0.40
C ALA A 433 18.03 16.33 -1.32
N ARG A 434 16.85 15.94 -1.80
CA ARG A 434 16.75 14.80 -2.72
C ARG A 434 17.43 15.09 -4.07
N ARG A 435 17.34 16.32 -4.58
CA ARG A 435 18.09 16.77 -5.77
C ARG A 435 19.61 16.69 -5.55
N THR A 436 20.11 17.13 -4.39
CA THR A 436 21.53 16.97 -4.03
C THR A 436 21.95 15.50 -4.03
N GLY A 437 21.16 14.62 -3.40
CA GLY A 437 21.40 13.17 -3.42
C GLY A 437 21.50 12.60 -4.84
N ARG A 438 20.56 12.96 -5.73
CA ARG A 438 20.59 12.57 -7.15
C ARG A 438 21.88 13.02 -7.84
N LEU A 439 22.22 14.30 -7.72
CA LEU A 439 23.41 14.88 -8.39
C LEU A 439 24.71 14.23 -7.89
N ILE A 440 24.79 13.89 -6.61
CA ILE A 440 25.91 13.10 -6.06
C ILE A 440 25.95 11.72 -6.68
N ALA A 441 24.82 11.00 -6.71
CA ALA A 441 24.75 9.66 -7.31
C ALA A 441 25.21 9.67 -8.77
N ASP A 442 24.70 10.61 -9.57
CA ASP A 442 25.07 10.77 -10.99
C ASP A 442 26.56 11.12 -11.12
N GLY A 443 27.07 12.01 -10.27
CA GLY A 443 28.47 12.40 -10.23
C GLY A 443 29.43 11.28 -9.84
N LEU A 444 28.99 10.32 -9.01
CA LEU A 444 29.76 9.13 -8.63
C LEU A 444 29.70 8.04 -9.71
N ARG A 445 28.54 7.82 -10.34
CA ARG A 445 28.41 6.89 -11.47
C ARG A 445 29.25 7.34 -12.68
N GLY A 446 29.29 8.64 -12.94
CA GLY A 446 30.09 9.22 -14.02
C GLY A 446 31.60 9.25 -13.76
N ARG A 447 32.05 9.03 -12.51
CA ARG A 447 33.47 9.07 -12.10
C ARG A 447 33.82 7.90 -11.19
N PRO A 448 33.85 6.67 -11.73
CA PRO A 448 34.13 5.46 -10.94
C PRO A 448 35.54 5.45 -10.33
N ASP A 449 36.46 6.25 -10.87
CA ASP A 449 37.82 6.45 -10.35
C ASP A 449 37.84 7.06 -8.95
N LEU A 450 36.86 7.90 -8.59
CA LEU A 450 36.73 8.46 -7.24
C LEU A 450 36.46 7.36 -6.20
N LEU A 451 35.62 6.39 -6.54
CA LEU A 451 35.30 5.25 -5.68
C LEU A 451 36.48 4.27 -5.62
N ALA A 452 37.10 3.99 -6.76
CA ALA A 452 38.25 3.09 -6.85
C ALA A 452 39.45 3.59 -6.03
N ARG A 453 39.70 4.91 -6.02
CA ARG A 453 40.78 5.54 -5.25
C ARG A 453 40.75 5.19 -3.77
N TRP A 454 39.56 5.09 -3.18
CA TRP A 454 39.38 4.81 -1.76
C TRP A 454 39.01 3.34 -1.47
N ASN A 455 38.95 2.50 -2.51
CA ASN A 455 38.46 1.12 -2.44
C ASN A 455 37.07 1.02 -1.77
N ILE A 456 36.15 1.87 -2.21
CA ILE A 456 34.77 1.90 -1.74
C ILE A 456 33.82 1.58 -2.90
N ARG A 457 32.61 1.12 -2.56
CA ARG A 457 31.50 0.93 -3.49
C ARG A 457 30.38 1.89 -3.13
N PHE A 458 29.80 2.52 -4.14
CA PHE A 458 28.58 3.29 -3.96
C PHE A 458 27.38 2.36 -3.82
N ASP A 459 26.52 2.64 -2.84
CA ASP A 459 25.30 1.89 -2.59
C ASP A 459 24.07 2.72 -3.00
N TRP A 460 23.82 3.84 -2.32
CA TRP A 460 22.76 4.78 -2.68
C TRP A 460 23.03 6.20 -2.19
N ALA A 461 22.34 7.19 -2.76
CA ALA A 461 22.26 8.56 -2.23
C ALA A 461 20.81 9.03 -2.30
N GLY A 462 20.34 9.70 -1.25
CA GLY A 462 18.94 10.07 -1.08
C GLY A 462 18.76 10.94 0.16
N THR A 463 17.60 10.83 0.81
CA THR A 463 17.28 11.62 2.02
C THR A 463 17.20 10.76 3.26
N ALA A 464 17.50 11.34 4.43
CA ALA A 464 17.29 10.63 5.68
C ALA A 464 15.80 10.33 5.89
N PHE A 465 15.50 9.14 6.43
CA PHE A 465 14.12 8.74 6.69
C PHE A 465 13.45 9.62 7.77
N ARG A 466 14.22 10.03 8.80
CA ARG A 466 13.73 10.85 9.91
C ARG A 466 13.77 12.35 9.63
N ASP A 467 14.69 12.78 8.76
CA ASP A 467 14.81 14.16 8.32
C ASP A 467 14.92 14.21 6.80
N PRO A 468 13.79 14.31 6.08
CA PRO A 468 13.80 14.34 4.63
C PRO A 468 14.60 15.51 4.04
N ASP A 469 14.88 16.57 4.81
CA ASP A 469 15.68 17.71 4.37
C ASP A 469 17.20 17.44 4.46
N GLU A 470 17.61 16.32 5.06
CA GLU A 470 19.00 15.90 5.14
C GLU A 470 19.34 14.96 3.97
N THR A 471 20.45 15.24 3.26
CA THR A 471 20.95 14.33 2.22
C THR A 471 21.85 13.29 2.86
N LEU A 472 21.62 12.01 2.54
CA LEU A 472 22.46 10.89 2.97
C LEU A 472 23.09 10.19 1.76
N VAL A 473 24.36 9.82 1.91
CA VAL A 473 25.11 9.00 0.96
C VAL A 473 25.58 7.74 1.66
N SER A 474 25.20 6.58 1.12
CA SER A 474 25.64 5.26 1.58
C SER A 474 26.80 4.78 0.73
N LEU A 475 27.91 4.49 1.40
CA LEU A 475 29.13 3.94 0.81
C LEU A 475 29.48 2.63 1.53
N LEU A 476 29.88 1.62 0.78
CA LEU A 476 30.29 0.31 1.28
C LEU A 476 31.80 0.14 1.12
N TYR A 477 32.43 -0.54 2.07
CA TYR A 477 33.83 -0.92 1.95
C TYR A 477 34.08 -2.26 2.63
N ASP A 478 35.02 -3.01 2.07
CA ASP A 478 35.40 -4.30 2.64
C ASP A 478 36.36 -4.07 3.81
N VAL A 479 36.16 -4.80 4.90
CA VAL A 479 37.12 -4.89 6.00
C VAL A 479 37.83 -6.24 5.97
N GLU A 480 38.96 -6.33 6.68
CA GLU A 480 39.63 -7.61 6.92
C GLU A 480 38.62 -8.64 7.45
N GLU A 481 38.78 -9.92 7.06
CA GLU A 481 37.85 -11.04 7.32
C GLU A 481 36.60 -11.12 6.41
N GLY A 482 36.51 -10.31 5.36
CA GLY A 482 35.46 -10.46 4.32
C GLY A 482 34.10 -9.89 4.72
N HIS A 483 34.04 -9.09 5.78
CA HIS A 483 32.84 -8.34 6.15
C HIS A 483 32.74 -7.05 5.32
N VAL A 484 31.52 -6.70 4.91
CA VAL A 484 31.22 -5.40 4.28
C VAL A 484 30.74 -4.44 5.36
N ARG A 485 31.36 -3.26 5.47
CA ARG A 485 30.89 -2.17 6.33
C ARG A 485 30.20 -1.09 5.51
N GLN A 486 29.19 -0.48 6.10
CA GLN A 486 28.46 0.66 5.55
C GLN A 486 28.86 1.93 6.28
N LEU A 487 29.15 2.98 5.51
CA LEU A 487 29.29 4.36 5.95
C LEU A 487 28.07 5.14 5.48
N LEU A 488 27.41 5.83 6.40
CA LEU A 488 26.39 6.81 6.08
C LEU A 488 26.98 8.21 6.27
N TRP A 489 27.11 8.94 5.17
CA TRP A 489 27.61 10.31 5.15
C TRP A 489 26.44 11.28 5.01
N SER A 490 26.25 12.11 6.05
CA SER A 490 25.28 13.20 6.05
C SER A 490 25.84 14.47 5.41
N ILE A 491 25.01 15.09 4.58
CA ILE A 491 25.24 16.40 3.97
C ILE A 491 24.03 17.27 4.37
N PRO A 492 24.24 18.28 5.25
CA PRO A 492 23.15 19.08 5.77
C PRO A 492 22.54 20.01 4.71
N GLU A 493 21.29 20.40 4.94
CA GLU A 493 20.66 21.54 4.26
C GLU A 493 21.05 22.83 4.96
N ASP A 494 21.81 23.67 4.25
CA ASP A 494 22.32 24.95 4.74
C ASP A 494 21.83 26.14 3.89
N GLY A 495 20.89 25.89 2.97
CA GLY A 495 20.36 26.90 2.04
C GLY A 495 21.20 27.08 0.77
N THR A 496 22.34 26.39 0.65
CA THR A 496 23.16 26.38 -0.56
C THR A 496 22.43 25.65 -1.70
N PRO A 497 22.49 26.15 -2.95
CA PRO A 497 21.88 25.46 -4.08
C PRO A 497 22.28 23.98 -4.17
N PRO A 498 21.35 23.07 -4.52
CA PRO A 498 21.62 21.64 -4.60
C PRO A 498 22.83 21.25 -5.44
N GLU A 499 23.07 21.97 -6.54
CA GLU A 499 24.21 21.81 -7.45
C GLU A 499 25.55 22.08 -6.75
N ASP A 500 25.62 23.18 -6.00
CA ASP A 500 26.83 23.59 -5.30
C ASP A 500 27.15 22.63 -4.14
N ARG A 501 26.12 22.16 -3.43
CA ARG A 501 26.28 21.13 -2.38
C ARG A 501 26.75 19.81 -2.95
N ALA A 502 26.16 19.36 -4.05
CA ALA A 502 26.60 18.14 -4.72
C ALA A 502 28.04 18.26 -5.21
N ALA A 503 28.40 19.39 -5.84
CA ALA A 503 29.76 19.64 -6.29
C ALA A 503 30.76 19.70 -5.13
N ALA A 504 30.40 20.32 -4.00
CA ALA A 504 31.23 20.36 -2.80
C ALA A 504 31.44 18.96 -2.19
N ALA A 505 30.38 18.15 -2.14
CA ALA A 505 30.47 16.76 -1.70
C ALA A 505 31.43 15.96 -2.59
N LEU A 506 31.28 16.07 -3.90
CA LEU A 506 32.12 15.34 -4.84
C LEU A 506 33.59 15.78 -4.77
N ARG A 507 33.86 17.09 -4.62
CA ARG A 507 35.22 17.61 -4.37
C ARG A 507 35.81 17.08 -3.06
N ARG A 508 35.01 17.02 -1.99
CA ARG A 508 35.48 16.45 -0.72
C ARG A 508 35.96 15.01 -0.89
N LEU A 509 35.26 14.21 -1.70
CA LEU A 509 35.66 12.84 -2.04
C LEU A 509 36.91 12.77 -2.93
N GLU A 510 37.22 13.80 -3.70
CA GLU A 510 38.50 13.88 -4.43
C GLU A 510 39.69 14.13 -3.49
N GLU A 511 39.46 14.87 -2.41
CA GLU A 511 40.48 15.41 -1.52
C GLU A 511 40.73 14.53 -0.28
N ALA A 512 39.70 13.87 0.24
CA ALA A 512 39.73 13.17 1.52
C ALA A 512 39.08 11.79 1.48
N ASP A 513 39.58 10.90 2.35
CA ASP A 513 39.04 9.56 2.51
C ASP A 513 37.66 9.62 3.18
N PRO A 514 36.60 9.05 2.59
CA PRO A 514 35.26 9.10 3.17
C PRO A 514 35.15 8.41 4.52
N ARG A 515 36.05 7.47 4.83
CA ARG A 515 36.09 6.82 6.15
C ARG A 515 36.38 7.81 7.28
N THR A 516 36.92 9.00 6.98
CA THR A 516 37.14 10.07 7.96
C THR A 516 35.98 11.05 8.06
N TYR A 517 34.88 10.84 7.33
CA TYR A 517 33.72 11.75 7.37
C TYR A 517 32.90 11.58 8.65
N GLY A 518 33.11 10.47 9.38
CA GLY A 518 32.50 10.22 10.66
C GLY A 518 33.02 11.14 11.77
N ARG A 519 32.14 12.06 12.20
CA ARG A 519 31.85 12.34 13.61
C ARG A 519 30.36 12.30 13.82
#